data_AF-A0A3C0VUS0-F1
#
_entry.id   AF-A0A3C0VUS0-F1
#
_cell.length_a   1.000
_cell.length_b   1.000
_cell.length_c   1.000
_cell.angle_alpha   90.00
_cell.angle_beta   90.00
_cell.angle_gamma   90.00
#
_symmetry.space_group_name_H-M   'P 1'
#
loop_
_entity.id
_entity.type
_entity.pdbx_description
1 polymer ?
#
loop_
_entity_poly.entity_id
_entity_poly.type
_entity_poly.pdbx_seq_one_letter_code
_entity_poly.pdbx_strand_id
1 'polypeptide(L)'
;MFINKLNQLYKPERILYYKEVSDEEIEAFYAGARESEVCKYVYNFGVYDYPGIFYIKDLPRPVLGIEFRLDDDRIEYPKNLKSIILDESFFASMEVDTDFDFNDDSIHMIFDGLFEENDGRRIYSWLGIVDEPDVMAAFVNDKKVILMHQFNVVKDNAQAIINDDKEAIDRDELYNKAFIDPITNHYNWNHLVPFLEMPNDYGIKDYAFIHFDIKEFKVLNEVYGHAAANETLERVVAALNESEYVYTSARCHNDNFAAIIKDMPPEDTYNFLESMFEKLSYFPENYNYKIYYRCGVVPMQRAMLLGNRVADAGKLAQSLGKNLGKTDITFYTDSMHDDILWSNHIKAYVDSAIANDEFLVYLQPKFDINTEKIKGAEALIRWNYKNQEILPPSKFIPFFEKDGSIDKIDDIVLHKVCQALKKWKEEGKPLYPISVNISRNQLYNGNLINHLTEIVDSYDVDHKLIDFELTESATYDNKLHMINVLNGLRDRNFQISMDDFGTGYSSLSLLTDMPLDTLKIDKSFVDYVGTNLESDKNVTVIKHIIALAKELNFTCLAEGAEEKTQVEKLKELGCEVIQGYYYSKPIPLEEYEKIYL
;
A
#
# COMPACT_ATOMS: atom_id res chain seq x y z
N MET A 1 24.45 -2.86 36.78
CA MET A 1 25.25 -3.70 35.87
C MET A 1 24.73 -3.47 34.46
N PHE A 2 25.51 -2.79 33.60
CA PHE A 2 25.11 -2.62 32.20
C PHE A 2 25.61 -3.81 31.41
N ILE A 3 24.69 -4.66 30.95
CA ILE A 3 25.00 -5.78 30.07
C ILE A 3 25.16 -5.21 28.66
N ASN A 4 26.39 -5.22 28.16
CA ASN A 4 26.67 -4.63 26.86
C ASN A 4 26.36 -5.58 25.70
N LYS A 5 26.59 -6.89 25.89
CA LYS A 5 26.39 -7.92 24.87
C LYS A 5 26.46 -9.33 25.47
N LEU A 6 25.51 -10.19 25.10
CA LEU A 6 25.57 -11.64 25.32
C LEU A 6 25.93 -12.33 24.00
N ASN A 7 26.95 -13.19 23.99
CA ASN A 7 27.25 -14.07 22.85
C ASN A 7 27.28 -15.53 23.31
N GLN A 8 27.11 -16.44 22.34
CA GLN A 8 27.19 -17.88 22.56
C GLN A 8 28.35 -18.42 21.72
N LEU A 9 29.24 -19.18 22.36
CA LEU A 9 30.48 -19.67 21.77
C LEU A 9 30.55 -21.19 21.93
N TYR A 10 31.03 -21.89 20.91
CA TYR A 10 31.43 -23.29 21.00
C TYR A 10 32.95 -23.35 20.98
N LYS A 11 33.54 -24.02 21.97
CA LYS A 11 34.98 -24.29 22.02
C LYS A 11 35.21 -25.78 21.85
N PRO A 12 35.99 -26.22 20.84
CA PRO A 12 36.39 -27.61 20.69
C PRO A 12 37.25 -28.06 21.87
N GLU A 13 37.56 -29.35 21.90
CA GLU A 13 38.65 -29.88 22.73
C GLU A 13 39.93 -29.06 22.51
N ARG A 14 40.55 -28.66 23.61
CA ARG A 14 41.65 -27.67 23.60
C ARG A 14 42.56 -27.87 24.78
N ILE A 15 43.75 -27.29 24.71
CA ILE A 15 44.73 -27.35 25.79
C ILE A 15 44.90 -25.96 26.41
N LEU A 16 44.67 -25.88 27.72
CA LEU A 16 44.94 -24.68 28.50
C LEU A 16 46.37 -24.77 29.05
N TYR A 17 47.20 -23.80 28.69
CA TYR A 17 48.50 -23.59 29.35
C TYR A 17 48.36 -22.51 30.40
N TYR A 18 48.79 -22.79 31.63
CA TYR A 18 48.49 -21.94 32.77
C TYR A 18 49.62 -21.85 33.80
N LYS A 19 49.50 -20.82 34.64
CA LYS A 19 50.30 -20.58 35.85
C LYS A 19 49.33 -20.41 37.03
N GLU A 20 49.68 -21.01 38.17
CA GLU A 20 49.00 -20.72 39.43
C GLU A 20 49.25 -19.26 39.84
N VAL A 21 48.21 -18.59 40.33
CA VAL A 21 48.24 -17.18 40.74
C VAL A 21 47.66 -17.02 42.14
N SER A 22 48.13 -16.01 42.89
CA SER A 22 47.52 -15.60 44.16
C SER A 22 46.29 -14.73 43.95
N ASP A 23 45.48 -14.56 44.99
CA ASP A 23 44.31 -13.66 44.95
C ASP A 23 44.72 -12.21 44.60
N GLU A 24 45.88 -11.74 45.11
CA GLU A 24 46.46 -10.44 44.76
C GLU A 24 46.84 -10.34 43.26
N GLU A 25 47.33 -11.43 42.65
CA GLU A 25 47.65 -11.47 41.22
C GLU A 25 46.37 -11.48 40.36
N ILE A 26 45.28 -12.09 40.84
CA ILE A 26 43.96 -12.08 40.19
C ILE A 26 43.35 -10.68 40.21
N GLU A 27 43.35 -10.01 41.37
CA GLU A 27 42.89 -8.62 41.50
C GLU A 27 43.70 -7.68 40.59
N ALA A 28 45.03 -7.85 40.57
CA ALA A 28 45.90 -7.07 39.70
C ALA A 28 45.58 -7.30 38.21
N PHE A 29 45.28 -8.55 37.81
CA PHE A 29 44.87 -8.88 36.44
C PHE A 29 43.57 -8.18 36.06
N TYR A 30 42.55 -8.18 36.92
CA TYR A 30 41.30 -7.46 36.70
C TYR A 30 41.47 -5.94 36.67
N ALA A 31 42.44 -5.41 37.40
CA ALA A 31 42.85 -4.00 37.33
C ALA A 31 43.68 -3.66 36.06
N GLY A 32 43.89 -4.62 35.16
CA GLY A 32 44.56 -4.41 33.87
C GLY A 32 46.07 -4.68 33.87
N ALA A 33 46.61 -5.34 34.89
CA ALA A 33 48.02 -5.76 34.89
C ALA A 33 48.25 -6.86 33.84
N ARG A 34 49.13 -6.59 32.87
CA ARG A 34 49.42 -7.50 31.74
C ARG A 34 50.77 -8.23 31.83
N GLU A 35 51.54 -8.02 32.90
CA GLU A 35 52.86 -8.64 33.06
C GLU A 35 52.75 -10.06 33.61
N SER A 36 52.62 -11.04 32.72
CA SER A 36 52.74 -12.46 33.06
C SER A 36 53.49 -13.25 31.99
N GLU A 37 54.09 -14.38 32.36
CA GLU A 37 54.71 -15.29 31.38
C GLU A 37 53.69 -15.85 30.38
N VAL A 38 52.41 -15.91 30.77
CA VAL A 38 51.29 -16.37 29.93
C VAL A 38 50.97 -15.35 28.83
N CYS A 39 51.01 -14.06 29.15
CA CYS A 39 50.70 -12.98 28.21
C CYS A 39 51.65 -12.91 27.00
N LYS A 40 52.86 -13.49 27.09
CA LYS A 40 53.83 -13.55 25.98
C LYS A 40 53.31 -14.37 24.79
N TYR A 41 52.37 -15.28 25.04
CA TYR A 41 51.88 -16.23 24.06
C TYR A 41 50.62 -15.76 23.33
N VAL A 42 50.05 -14.60 23.67
CA VAL A 42 48.76 -14.11 23.14
C VAL A 42 48.69 -14.01 21.61
N TYR A 43 49.81 -13.74 20.95
CA TYR A 43 49.89 -13.59 19.50
C TYR A 43 50.40 -14.85 18.79
N ASN A 44 50.57 -15.96 19.51
CA ASN A 44 51.00 -17.21 18.90
C ASN A 44 49.91 -17.80 18.00
N PHE A 45 50.35 -18.48 16.94
CA PHE A 45 49.44 -19.22 16.07
C PHE A 45 48.71 -20.30 16.87
N GLY A 46 47.40 -20.41 16.67
CA GLY A 46 46.56 -21.45 17.27
C GLY A 46 46.01 -21.16 18.67
N VAL A 47 46.19 -19.94 19.18
CA VAL A 47 45.52 -19.43 20.38
C VAL A 47 44.02 -19.19 20.11
N TYR A 48 43.14 -19.59 21.04
CA TYR A 48 41.69 -19.36 20.94
C TYR A 48 41.28 -17.95 21.37
N ASP A 49 41.76 -17.49 22.53
CA ASP A 49 41.36 -16.24 23.17
C ASP A 49 42.54 -15.54 23.86
N TYR A 50 42.31 -14.32 24.34
CA TYR A 50 43.27 -13.60 25.18
C TYR A 50 43.57 -14.39 26.47
N PRO A 51 44.72 -14.15 27.13
CA PRO A 51 44.95 -14.63 28.49
C PRO A 51 43.78 -14.24 29.40
N GLY A 52 43.38 -15.15 30.29
CA GLY A 52 42.27 -14.95 31.20
C GLY A 52 42.48 -15.69 32.52
N ILE A 53 41.65 -15.35 33.50
CA ILE A 53 41.55 -16.13 34.74
C ILE A 53 40.56 -17.26 34.49
N PHE A 54 41.00 -18.50 34.70
CA PHE A 54 40.21 -19.70 34.52
C PHE A 54 39.89 -20.33 35.88
N TYR A 55 38.62 -20.63 36.08
CA TYR A 55 38.10 -21.40 37.20
C TYR A 55 37.79 -22.79 36.65
N ILE A 56 38.61 -23.78 37.04
CA ILE A 56 38.50 -25.15 36.53
C ILE A 56 38.19 -26.06 37.70
N LYS A 57 37.14 -26.88 37.56
CA LYS A 57 36.64 -27.77 38.62
C LYS A 57 37.71 -28.69 39.22
N ASP A 58 38.62 -29.19 38.39
CA ASP A 58 39.70 -30.10 38.80
C ASP A 58 40.93 -29.39 39.40
N LEU A 59 40.96 -28.06 39.42
CA LEU A 59 42.04 -27.28 40.00
C LEU A 59 41.61 -26.68 41.34
N PRO A 60 42.46 -26.76 42.39
CA PRO A 60 42.09 -26.31 43.73
C PRO A 60 41.98 -24.78 43.86
N ARG A 61 42.44 -24.02 42.85
CA ARG A 61 42.46 -22.56 42.80
C ARG A 61 42.37 -22.06 41.35
N PRO A 62 41.88 -20.83 41.12
CA PRO A 62 41.88 -20.21 39.80
C PRO A 62 43.30 -20.04 39.25
N VAL A 63 43.42 -20.04 37.92
CA VAL A 63 44.72 -19.97 37.23
C VAL A 63 44.71 -18.93 36.13
N LEU A 64 45.83 -18.25 35.94
CA LEU A 64 46.02 -17.39 34.78
C LEU A 64 46.49 -18.26 33.62
N GLY A 65 45.71 -18.32 32.54
CA GLY A 65 45.95 -19.25 31.45
C GLY A 65 45.65 -18.70 30.07
N ILE A 66 46.04 -19.47 29.07
CA ILE A 66 45.80 -19.20 27.65
C ILE A 66 45.52 -20.52 26.92
N GLU A 67 44.47 -20.52 26.10
CA GLU A 67 43.97 -21.72 25.43
C GLU A 67 44.54 -21.85 24.01
N PHE A 68 44.99 -23.04 23.66
CA PHE A 68 45.48 -23.41 22.33
C PHE A 68 44.66 -24.54 21.71
N ARG A 69 44.64 -24.61 20.38
CA ARG A 69 44.17 -25.79 19.65
C ARG A 69 44.99 -27.01 20.03
N LEU A 70 44.30 -28.13 20.23
CA LEU A 70 44.95 -29.41 20.49
C LEU A 70 45.56 -29.97 19.19
N ASP A 71 46.67 -30.71 19.32
CA ASP A 71 47.27 -31.54 18.27
C ASP A 71 47.54 -30.87 16.91
N ASP A 72 48.04 -29.63 16.90
CA ASP A 72 48.45 -28.92 15.68
C ASP A 72 49.98 -28.76 15.65
N ASP A 73 50.62 -29.42 14.69
CA ASP A 73 52.07 -29.48 14.52
C ASP A 73 52.73 -28.13 14.16
N ARG A 74 51.91 -27.13 13.80
CA ARG A 74 52.36 -25.77 13.50
C ARG A 74 52.43 -24.88 14.76
N ILE A 75 51.87 -25.33 15.88
CA ILE A 75 51.82 -24.54 17.12
C ILE A 75 53.09 -24.75 17.93
N GLU A 76 53.74 -23.65 18.29
CA GLU A 76 54.81 -23.67 19.29
C GLU A 76 54.20 -23.58 20.69
N TYR A 77 53.92 -24.75 21.28
CA TYR A 77 53.30 -24.86 22.60
C TYR A 77 54.23 -24.41 23.74
N PRO A 78 53.71 -23.71 24.77
CA PRO A 78 54.50 -23.29 25.94
C PRO A 78 55.12 -24.49 26.67
N LYS A 79 56.45 -24.49 26.83
CA LYS A 79 57.17 -25.58 27.54
C LYS A 79 57.36 -25.34 29.03
N ASN A 80 57.23 -24.08 29.47
CA ASN A 80 57.47 -23.64 30.85
C ASN A 80 56.19 -23.51 31.69
N LEU A 81 55.02 -23.72 31.10
CA LEU A 81 53.72 -23.63 31.78
C LEU A 81 53.17 -25.03 32.06
N LYS A 82 52.31 -25.12 33.08
CA LYS A 82 51.49 -26.33 33.29
C LYS A 82 50.41 -26.38 32.21
N SER A 83 49.90 -27.57 31.91
CA SER A 83 48.84 -27.73 30.91
C SER A 83 47.77 -28.70 31.36
N ILE A 84 46.53 -28.44 30.98
CA ILE A 84 45.39 -29.32 31.16
C ILE A 84 44.57 -29.35 29.86
N ILE A 85 44.08 -30.52 29.48
CA ILE A 85 43.15 -30.67 28.35
C ILE A 85 41.75 -30.32 28.87
N LEU A 86 41.06 -29.47 28.14
CA LEU A 86 39.68 -29.08 28.40
C LEU A 86 38.81 -29.69 27.31
N ASP A 87 37.78 -30.41 27.74
CA ASP A 87 36.80 -31.02 26.84
C ASP A 87 36.06 -29.96 26.02
N GLU A 88 35.44 -30.41 24.93
CA GLU A 88 34.56 -29.56 24.15
C GLU A 88 33.40 -29.04 24.99
N SER A 89 33.06 -27.76 24.83
CA SER A 89 32.07 -27.10 25.68
C SER A 89 31.44 -25.89 25.00
N PHE A 90 30.21 -25.59 25.40
CA PHE A 90 29.50 -24.39 24.99
C PHE A 90 29.52 -23.35 26.10
N PHE A 91 29.70 -22.08 25.73
CA PHE A 91 29.86 -20.97 26.67
C PHE A 91 28.98 -19.79 26.32
N ALA A 92 28.34 -19.22 27.34
CA ALA A 92 27.72 -17.92 27.27
C ALA A 92 28.79 -16.92 27.66
N SER A 93 29.05 -15.93 26.81
CA SER A 93 29.99 -14.86 27.09
C SER A 93 29.24 -13.55 27.29
N MET A 94 29.56 -12.81 28.33
CA MET A 94 28.93 -11.52 28.62
C MET A 94 29.99 -10.48 28.92
N GLU A 95 29.78 -9.27 28.38
CA GLU A 95 30.70 -8.15 28.54
C GLU A 95 30.19 -7.15 29.60
N VAL A 96 30.99 -6.94 30.66
CA VAL A 96 30.68 -6.11 31.85
C VAL A 96 31.73 -5.02 32.11
N ASP A 97 31.36 -3.99 32.86
CA ASP A 97 32.28 -2.92 33.29
C ASP A 97 33.20 -3.39 34.46
N THR A 98 34.34 -2.73 34.63
CA THR A 98 35.46 -3.18 35.49
C THR A 98 35.25 -3.03 37.01
N ASP A 99 34.16 -2.38 37.45
CA ASP A 99 33.95 -2.00 38.86
C ASP A 99 33.25 -3.10 39.70
N PHE A 100 33.30 -4.36 39.27
CA PHE A 100 32.60 -5.50 39.90
C PHE A 100 33.55 -6.41 40.69
N ASP A 101 33.04 -7.05 41.74
CA ASP A 101 33.80 -8.03 42.53
C ASP A 101 33.77 -9.41 41.83
N PHE A 102 34.92 -9.82 41.27
CA PHE A 102 35.01 -10.98 40.40
C PHE A 102 35.42 -12.23 41.18
N ASN A 103 34.45 -13.00 41.64
CA ASN A 103 34.65 -14.34 42.17
C ASN A 103 33.68 -15.36 41.54
N ASP A 104 33.94 -16.63 41.80
CA ASP A 104 33.20 -17.80 41.33
C ASP A 104 31.68 -17.62 41.52
N ASP A 105 31.24 -17.38 42.76
CA ASP A 105 29.83 -17.18 43.14
C ASP A 105 29.18 -16.01 42.38
N SER A 106 29.93 -14.93 42.18
CA SER A 106 29.42 -13.72 41.54
C SER A 106 29.23 -13.88 40.03
N ILE A 107 30.13 -14.62 39.37
CA ILE A 107 30.01 -14.96 37.94
C ILE A 107 28.78 -15.85 37.72
N HIS A 108 28.62 -16.87 38.57
CA HIS A 108 27.47 -17.77 38.56
C HIS A 108 26.12 -17.06 38.67
N MET A 109 25.94 -16.27 39.75
CA MET A 109 24.67 -15.57 40.01
C MET A 109 24.22 -14.66 38.87
N ILE A 110 25.17 -14.06 38.14
CA ILE A 110 24.86 -13.18 37.01
C ILE A 110 24.25 -13.97 35.85
N PHE A 111 24.88 -15.09 35.48
CA PHE A 111 24.38 -15.88 34.36
C PHE A 111 23.08 -16.59 34.72
N ASP A 112 22.89 -17.02 35.97
CA ASP A 112 21.62 -17.58 36.46
C ASP A 112 20.45 -16.62 36.22
N GLY A 113 20.58 -15.36 36.65
CA GLY A 113 19.51 -14.36 36.47
C GLY A 113 19.16 -14.07 35.00
N LEU A 114 20.15 -14.13 34.10
CA LEU A 114 19.95 -13.88 32.66
C LEU A 114 19.14 -14.97 31.96
N PHE A 115 19.34 -16.23 32.33
CA PHE A 115 18.58 -17.33 31.74
C PHE A 115 17.14 -17.40 32.27
N GLU A 116 16.87 -16.84 33.46
CA GLU A 116 15.51 -16.65 33.99
C GLU A 116 14.71 -15.58 33.22
N GLU A 117 15.36 -14.50 32.75
CA GLU A 117 14.72 -13.38 32.03
C GLU A 117 14.51 -13.62 30.53
N ASN A 118 14.72 -14.84 30.01
CA ASN A 118 14.54 -15.28 28.61
C ASN A 118 15.52 -14.74 27.55
N ASP A 119 16.53 -13.94 27.92
CA ASP A 119 17.50 -13.40 26.97
C ASP A 119 18.53 -14.44 26.46
N GLY A 120 18.57 -15.63 27.05
CA GLY A 120 19.42 -16.75 26.63
C GLY A 120 18.83 -17.68 25.55
N ARG A 121 17.65 -17.40 24.99
CA ARG A 121 16.92 -18.31 24.09
C ARG A 121 17.45 -18.29 22.64
N ARG A 122 17.66 -19.47 22.03
CA ARG A 122 17.70 -19.61 20.55
C ARG A 122 16.29 -19.85 20.04
N ILE A 123 16.02 -19.47 18.78
CA ILE A 123 14.71 -19.63 18.12
C ILE A 123 14.17 -21.08 18.23
N TYR A 124 15.06 -22.07 18.24
CA TYR A 124 14.72 -23.50 18.28
C TYR A 124 15.40 -24.27 19.41
N SER A 125 16.15 -23.62 20.29
CA SER A 125 16.90 -24.34 21.33
C SER A 125 16.82 -23.57 22.64
N TRP A 126 16.54 -24.31 23.71
CA TRP A 126 16.56 -23.81 25.07
C TRP A 126 17.91 -24.14 25.69
N LEU A 127 18.60 -23.09 26.14
CA LEU A 127 19.89 -23.18 26.79
C LEU A 127 19.68 -23.03 28.30
N GLY A 128 20.43 -23.79 29.07
CA GLY A 128 20.47 -23.70 30.52
C GLY A 128 21.91 -23.52 30.97
N ILE A 129 22.11 -22.74 32.02
CA ILE A 129 23.42 -22.68 32.66
C ILE A 129 23.71 -24.01 33.36
N VAL A 130 24.99 -24.37 33.46
CA VAL A 130 25.41 -25.53 34.24
C VAL A 130 25.64 -25.07 35.68
N ASP A 131 24.93 -25.61 36.66
CA ASP A 131 25.06 -25.20 38.07
C ASP A 131 26.50 -25.37 38.62
N GLU A 132 27.24 -26.36 38.12
CA GLU A 132 28.66 -26.60 38.44
C GLU A 132 29.48 -26.80 37.14
N PRO A 133 29.88 -25.72 36.45
CA PRO A 133 30.61 -25.78 35.19
C PRO A 133 32.00 -26.37 35.43
N ASP A 134 32.50 -27.13 34.44
CA ASP A 134 33.85 -27.64 34.47
C ASP A 134 34.87 -26.52 34.24
N VAL A 135 34.45 -25.48 33.50
CA VAL A 135 35.27 -24.31 33.17
C VAL A 135 34.43 -23.03 33.21
N MET A 136 34.93 -22.03 33.91
CA MET A 136 34.59 -20.62 33.69
C MET A 136 35.84 -19.80 33.40
N ALA A 137 35.67 -18.67 32.73
CA ALA A 137 36.78 -17.79 32.44
C ALA A 137 36.40 -16.31 32.46
N ALA A 138 37.34 -15.46 32.85
CA ALA A 138 37.21 -14.02 32.80
C ALA A 138 38.39 -13.41 32.04
N PHE A 139 38.09 -12.61 31.03
CA PHE A 139 39.07 -11.96 30.16
C PHE A 139 38.97 -10.45 30.30
N VAL A 140 40.09 -9.76 30.37
CA VAL A 140 40.13 -8.31 30.53
C VAL A 140 40.59 -7.66 29.23
N ASN A 141 39.80 -6.69 28.75
CA ASN A 141 40.17 -5.77 27.68
C ASN A 141 40.20 -4.33 28.26
N ASP A 142 40.83 -3.38 27.56
CA ASP A 142 41.20 -2.03 28.07
C ASP A 142 40.06 -1.21 28.71
N LYS A 143 38.80 -1.61 28.53
CA LYS A 143 37.63 -0.94 29.13
C LYS A 143 36.55 -1.89 29.65
N LYS A 144 36.70 -3.21 29.50
CA LYS A 144 35.61 -4.18 29.73
C LYS A 144 36.13 -5.55 30.10
N VAL A 145 35.34 -6.30 30.86
CA VAL A 145 35.59 -7.69 31.23
C VAL A 145 34.61 -8.59 30.49
N ILE A 146 35.12 -9.64 29.84
CA ILE A 146 34.31 -10.69 29.22
C ILE A 146 34.29 -11.87 30.18
N LEU A 147 33.12 -12.15 30.75
CA LEU A 147 32.87 -13.35 31.54
C LEU A 147 32.40 -14.46 30.62
N MET A 148 32.86 -15.68 30.85
CA MET A 148 32.45 -16.88 30.14
C MET A 148 31.99 -17.94 31.13
N HIS A 149 30.78 -18.44 30.92
CA HIS A 149 30.18 -19.50 31.73
C HIS A 149 29.70 -20.63 30.85
N GLN A 150 29.96 -21.88 31.24
CA GLN A 150 29.52 -23.05 30.50
C GLN A 150 27.98 -23.16 30.53
N PHE A 151 27.38 -23.50 29.40
CA PHE A 151 25.95 -23.80 29.32
C PHE A 151 25.72 -25.17 28.68
N ASN A 152 24.55 -25.75 28.93
CA ASN A 152 24.06 -26.92 28.24
C ASN A 152 22.86 -26.57 27.35
N VAL A 153 22.58 -27.43 26.38
CA VAL A 153 21.34 -27.34 25.63
C VAL A 153 20.31 -28.20 26.37
N VAL A 154 19.39 -27.56 27.08
CA VAL A 154 18.33 -28.21 27.85
C VAL A 154 17.30 -28.86 26.91
N LYS A 155 17.01 -28.21 25.79
CA LYS A 155 16.12 -28.73 24.75
C LYS A 155 16.58 -28.22 23.39
N ASP A 156 16.88 -29.10 22.44
CA ASP A 156 17.24 -28.70 21.07
C ASP A 156 16.19 -29.15 20.05
N ASN A 157 15.24 -28.27 19.75
CA ASN A 157 14.27 -28.54 18.69
C ASN A 157 14.86 -28.34 17.30
N ALA A 158 16.06 -27.77 17.15
CA ALA A 158 16.69 -27.61 15.85
C ALA A 158 16.98 -28.98 15.22
N GLN A 159 17.48 -29.93 16.01
CA GLN A 159 17.73 -31.30 15.55
C GLN A 159 16.43 -32.01 15.15
N ALA A 160 15.35 -31.82 15.92
CA ALA A 160 14.02 -32.35 15.58
C ALA A 160 13.52 -31.78 14.24
N ILE A 161 13.68 -30.47 14.02
CA ILE A 161 13.30 -29.81 12.76
C ILE A 161 14.14 -30.32 11.59
N ILE A 162 15.46 -30.43 11.74
CA ILE A 162 16.38 -30.91 10.70
C ILE A 162 16.01 -32.33 10.26
N ASN A 163 15.56 -33.16 11.19
CA ASN A 163 15.19 -34.56 10.93
C ASN A 163 13.69 -34.75 10.60
N ASP A 164 12.90 -33.67 10.52
CA ASP A 164 11.44 -33.70 10.39
C ASP A 164 10.72 -34.56 11.48
N ASP A 165 11.32 -34.64 12.67
CA ASP A 165 10.76 -35.36 13.82
C ASP A 165 9.75 -34.50 14.58
N LYS A 166 8.50 -34.55 14.11
CA LYS A 166 7.38 -33.77 14.65
C LYS A 166 6.96 -34.23 16.04
N GLU A 167 7.21 -35.48 16.40
CA GLU A 167 6.79 -36.04 17.70
C GLU A 167 7.66 -35.54 18.86
N ALA A 168 8.88 -35.09 18.55
CA ALA A 168 9.80 -34.50 19.53
C ALA A 168 9.42 -33.06 19.95
N ILE A 169 8.52 -32.40 19.24
CA ILE A 169 8.08 -31.03 19.56
C ILE A 169 6.81 -31.08 20.41
N ASP A 170 6.79 -30.29 21.48
CA ASP A 170 5.66 -30.22 22.40
C ASP A 170 4.38 -29.71 21.71
N ARG A 171 3.22 -30.24 22.11
CA ARG A 171 1.94 -29.90 21.48
C ARG A 171 1.53 -28.45 21.69
N ASP A 172 1.81 -27.87 22.86
CA ASP A 172 1.51 -26.46 23.12
C ASP A 172 2.46 -25.56 22.33
N GLU A 173 3.72 -25.97 22.17
CA GLU A 173 4.70 -25.29 21.31
C GLU A 173 4.27 -25.30 19.83
N LEU A 174 3.78 -26.45 19.33
CA LEU A 174 3.22 -26.58 17.98
C LEU A 174 1.95 -25.74 17.82
N TYR A 175 1.07 -25.74 18.82
CA TYR A 175 -0.15 -24.92 18.81
C TYR A 175 0.19 -23.43 18.71
N ASN A 176 1.12 -22.95 19.55
CA ASN A 176 1.56 -21.56 19.53
C ASN A 176 2.19 -21.19 18.18
N LYS A 177 3.08 -22.04 17.63
CA LYS A 177 3.67 -21.78 16.30
C LYS A 177 2.64 -21.83 15.17
N ALA A 178 1.57 -22.61 15.30
CA ALA A 178 0.52 -22.74 14.29
C ALA A 178 -0.47 -21.56 14.30
N PHE A 179 -0.79 -21.02 15.48
CA PHE A 179 -1.90 -20.09 15.68
C PHE A 179 -1.51 -18.71 16.22
N ILE A 180 -0.28 -18.51 16.68
CA ILE A 180 0.20 -17.24 17.25
C ILE A 180 1.25 -16.62 16.32
N ASP A 181 1.12 -15.33 16.08
CA ASP A 181 2.07 -14.49 15.36
C ASP A 181 3.27 -14.15 16.27
N PRO A 182 4.52 -14.40 15.82
CA PRO A 182 5.70 -14.24 16.67
C PRO A 182 6.11 -12.79 16.91
N ILE A 183 5.59 -11.82 16.15
CA ILE A 183 5.93 -10.39 16.33
C ILE A 183 4.97 -9.78 17.34
N THR A 184 3.67 -9.97 17.17
CA THR A 184 2.67 -9.32 18.03
C THR A 184 2.19 -10.19 19.20
N ASN A 185 2.65 -11.45 19.28
CA ASN A 185 2.20 -12.46 20.24
C ASN A 185 0.66 -12.59 20.28
N HIS A 186 0.02 -12.42 19.12
CA HIS A 186 -1.44 -12.43 18.94
C HIS A 186 -1.84 -13.54 17.97
N TYR A 187 -3.12 -13.84 17.84
CA TYR A 187 -3.57 -14.83 16.88
C TYR A 187 -3.17 -14.49 15.42
N ASN A 188 -2.85 -15.52 14.65
CA ASN A 188 -2.56 -15.42 13.22
C ASN A 188 -3.77 -15.83 12.36
N TRP A 189 -3.64 -15.73 11.03
CA TRP A 189 -4.72 -16.08 10.10
C TRP A 189 -5.29 -17.49 10.31
N ASN A 190 -4.46 -18.50 10.62
CA ASN A 190 -4.92 -19.87 10.80
C ASN A 190 -5.91 -20.00 11.96
N HIS A 191 -5.78 -19.16 13.01
CA HIS A 191 -6.73 -19.14 14.11
C HIS A 191 -8.08 -18.57 13.68
N LEU A 192 -8.09 -17.61 12.74
CA LEU A 192 -9.32 -16.94 12.30
C LEU A 192 -10.12 -17.77 11.26
N VAL A 193 -9.44 -18.57 10.43
CA VAL A 193 -10.07 -19.38 9.36
C VAL A 193 -11.25 -20.22 9.85
N PRO A 194 -11.15 -20.99 10.95
CA PRO A 194 -12.26 -21.79 11.45
C PRO A 194 -13.55 -20.97 11.64
N PHE A 195 -13.45 -19.73 12.14
CA PHE A 195 -14.59 -18.85 12.37
C PHE A 195 -15.25 -18.36 11.07
N LEU A 196 -14.48 -18.26 9.98
CA LEU A 196 -14.97 -17.84 8.67
C LEU A 196 -15.62 -19.00 7.89
N GLU A 197 -15.22 -20.23 8.20
CA GLU A 197 -15.74 -21.47 7.59
C GLU A 197 -16.90 -22.09 8.38
N MET A 198 -17.22 -21.57 9.58
CA MET A 198 -18.31 -22.12 10.39
C MET A 198 -19.65 -22.09 9.65
N PRO A 199 -20.39 -23.22 9.60
CA PRO A 199 -21.74 -23.25 9.08
C PRO A 199 -22.69 -22.35 9.88
N ASN A 200 -23.69 -21.80 9.19
CA ASN A 200 -24.67 -20.84 9.73
C ASN A 200 -25.44 -21.33 10.98
N ASP A 201 -25.43 -22.63 11.25
CA ASP A 201 -26.14 -23.26 12.37
C ASP A 201 -25.42 -23.16 13.74
N TYR A 202 -24.16 -22.70 13.77
CA TYR A 202 -23.36 -22.60 15.00
C TYR A 202 -23.33 -21.19 15.65
N GLY A 203 -24.14 -20.24 15.17
CA GLY A 203 -24.49 -19.04 15.96
C GLY A 203 -23.71 -17.74 15.71
N ILE A 204 -22.86 -17.65 14.67
CA ILE A 204 -22.22 -16.39 14.25
C ILE A 204 -23.11 -15.69 13.22
N LYS A 205 -24.30 -15.23 13.64
CA LYS A 205 -25.26 -14.55 12.75
C LYS A 205 -25.15 -13.03 12.86
N ASP A 206 -24.80 -12.49 14.01
CA ASP A 206 -24.79 -11.04 14.25
C ASP A 206 -23.36 -10.49 14.22
N TYR A 207 -22.57 -10.91 13.23
CA TYR A 207 -21.19 -10.46 13.05
C TYR A 207 -20.87 -10.02 11.63
N ALA A 208 -19.95 -9.07 11.53
CA ALA A 208 -19.30 -8.63 10.32
C ALA A 208 -17.82 -9.02 10.35
N PHE A 209 -17.27 -9.30 9.19
CA PHE A 209 -15.85 -9.49 8.98
C PHE A 209 -15.21 -8.19 8.52
N ILE A 210 -14.09 -7.82 9.13
CA ILE A 210 -13.23 -6.74 8.65
C ILE A 210 -11.87 -7.29 8.25
N HIS A 211 -11.33 -6.75 7.16
CA HIS A 211 -9.95 -6.97 6.75
C HIS A 211 -9.32 -5.63 6.44
N PHE A 212 -8.18 -5.33 7.05
CA PHE A 212 -7.55 -4.03 6.92
C PHE A 212 -6.03 -4.08 6.94
N ASP A 213 -5.40 -3.04 6.39
CA ASP A 213 -3.95 -2.87 6.38
C ASP A 213 -3.54 -1.43 6.68
N ILE A 214 -2.24 -1.26 6.86
CA ILE A 214 -1.60 0.02 7.15
C ILE A 214 -1.07 0.62 5.84
N LYS A 215 -1.56 1.79 5.44
CA LYS A 215 -1.08 2.47 4.24
C LYS A 215 0.39 2.85 4.41
N GLU A 216 1.17 2.63 3.37
CA GLU A 216 2.60 2.97 3.32
C GLU A 216 3.44 2.37 4.45
N PHE A 217 3.07 1.19 4.99
CA PHE A 217 3.83 0.53 6.05
C PHE A 217 5.31 0.27 5.71
N LYS A 218 5.63 0.11 4.42
CA LYS A 218 7.02 0.01 3.95
C LYS A 218 7.80 1.31 4.22
N VAL A 219 7.19 2.47 3.97
CA VAL A 219 7.79 3.78 4.24
C VAL A 219 8.01 3.93 5.76
N LEU A 220 7.06 3.48 6.57
CA LEU A 220 7.23 3.47 8.03
C LEU A 220 8.47 2.66 8.46
N ASN A 221 8.65 1.45 7.92
CA ASN A 221 9.84 0.63 8.18
C ASN A 221 11.15 1.30 7.72
N GLU A 222 11.15 1.91 6.53
CA GLU A 222 12.35 2.54 5.96
C GLU A 222 12.75 3.83 6.68
N VAL A 223 11.77 4.62 7.16
CA VAL A 223 12.02 5.92 7.80
C VAL A 223 12.25 5.79 9.31
N TYR A 224 11.48 4.96 10.00
CA TYR A 224 11.48 4.87 11.47
C TYR A 224 12.10 3.57 12.01
N GLY A 225 12.48 2.64 11.13
CA GLY A 225 13.09 1.37 11.50
C GLY A 225 12.09 0.31 11.98
N HIS A 226 12.60 -0.92 12.12
CA HIS A 226 11.77 -2.09 12.44
C HIS A 226 11.14 -2.05 13.84
N ALA A 227 11.79 -1.42 14.83
CA ALA A 227 11.25 -1.32 16.18
C ALA A 227 9.94 -0.51 16.20
N ALA A 228 9.93 0.68 15.59
CA ALA A 228 8.74 1.53 15.50
C ALA A 228 7.62 0.88 14.65
N ALA A 229 8.01 0.15 13.59
CA ALA A 229 7.07 -0.60 12.78
C ALA A 229 6.40 -1.74 13.58
N ASN A 230 7.17 -2.49 14.38
CA ASN A 230 6.63 -3.54 15.24
C ASN A 230 5.73 -2.98 16.35
N GLU A 231 6.12 -1.88 16.99
CA GLU A 231 5.29 -1.18 17.98
C GLU A 231 3.94 -0.77 17.37
N THR A 232 3.93 -0.31 16.11
CA THR A 232 2.69 0.02 15.40
C THR A 232 1.78 -1.20 15.25
N LEU A 233 2.33 -2.36 14.92
CA LEU A 233 1.57 -3.61 14.80
C LEU A 233 1.01 -4.06 16.16
N GLU A 234 1.80 -3.95 17.23
CA GLU A 234 1.39 -4.28 18.59
C GLU A 234 0.26 -3.35 19.09
N ARG A 235 0.32 -2.06 18.76
CA ARG A 235 -0.76 -1.10 19.09
C ARG A 235 -2.07 -1.42 18.39
N VAL A 236 -2.03 -1.86 17.13
CA VAL A 236 -3.24 -2.34 16.42
C VAL A 236 -3.84 -3.53 17.16
N VAL A 237 -3.01 -4.50 17.58
CA VAL A 237 -3.48 -5.65 18.36
C VAL A 237 -4.08 -5.22 19.69
N ALA A 238 -3.44 -4.31 20.42
CA ALA A 238 -3.95 -3.81 21.69
C ALA A 238 -5.34 -3.17 21.53
N ALA A 239 -5.53 -2.31 20.52
CA ALA A 239 -6.81 -1.68 20.24
C ALA A 239 -7.91 -2.69 19.84
N LEU A 240 -7.55 -3.74 19.10
CA LEU A 240 -8.48 -4.81 18.77
C LEU A 240 -8.89 -5.61 20.02
N ASN A 241 -7.96 -5.88 20.93
CA ASN A 241 -8.22 -6.64 22.15
C ASN A 241 -9.02 -5.84 23.20
N GLU A 242 -8.85 -4.52 23.25
CA GLU A 242 -9.59 -3.62 24.16
C GLU A 242 -11.03 -3.37 23.72
N SER A 243 -11.34 -3.60 22.44
CA SER A 243 -12.66 -3.30 21.88
C SER A 243 -13.71 -4.35 22.25
N GLU A 244 -14.79 -3.92 22.91
CA GLU A 244 -15.95 -4.78 23.20
C GLU A 244 -16.76 -5.20 21.95
N TYR A 245 -16.48 -4.57 20.80
CA TYR A 245 -17.12 -4.88 19.53
C TYR A 245 -16.38 -5.97 18.76
N VAL A 246 -15.13 -6.28 19.12
CA VAL A 246 -14.32 -7.32 18.49
C VAL A 246 -14.54 -8.65 19.21
N TYR A 247 -14.98 -9.66 18.47
CA TYR A 247 -15.16 -11.02 18.98
C TYR A 247 -13.85 -11.81 18.94
N THR A 248 -13.18 -11.75 17.80
CA THR A 248 -11.84 -12.34 17.62
C THR A 248 -11.13 -11.58 16.51
N SER A 249 -9.81 -11.57 16.55
CA SER A 249 -8.97 -10.88 15.57
C SER A 249 -7.69 -11.64 15.34
N ALA A 250 -7.03 -11.34 14.23
CA ALA A 250 -5.74 -11.92 13.87
C ALA A 250 -4.88 -10.93 13.09
N ARG A 251 -3.56 -11.04 13.27
CA ARG A 251 -2.60 -10.52 12.31
C ARG A 251 -2.43 -11.55 11.20
N CYS A 252 -2.76 -11.19 9.97
CA CYS A 252 -2.76 -12.13 8.85
C CYS A 252 -1.34 -12.40 8.33
N HIS A 253 -0.68 -11.34 7.89
CA HIS A 253 0.70 -11.31 7.40
C HIS A 253 1.13 -9.85 7.22
N ASN A 254 2.44 -9.54 7.35
CA ASN A 254 2.96 -8.18 7.20
C ASN A 254 2.19 -7.16 8.06
N ASP A 255 1.52 -6.22 7.41
CA ASP A 255 0.71 -5.13 7.95
C ASP A 255 -0.80 -5.40 7.85
N ASN A 256 -1.20 -6.61 7.45
CA ASN A 256 -2.61 -6.98 7.27
C ASN A 256 -3.18 -7.61 8.54
N PHE A 257 -4.38 -7.18 8.88
CA PHE A 257 -5.15 -7.62 10.03
C PHE A 257 -6.56 -7.99 9.60
N ALA A 258 -7.18 -8.88 10.35
CA ALA A 258 -8.57 -9.24 10.18
C ALA A 258 -9.25 -9.40 11.53
N ALA A 259 -10.54 -9.10 11.59
CA ALA A 259 -11.32 -9.31 12.80
C ALA A 259 -12.77 -9.65 12.47
N ILE A 260 -13.40 -10.36 13.41
CA ILE A 260 -14.84 -10.57 13.45
C ILE A 260 -15.37 -9.60 14.49
N ILE A 261 -16.23 -8.68 14.06
CA ILE A 261 -16.83 -7.64 14.89
C ILE A 261 -18.34 -7.83 14.96
N LYS A 262 -18.99 -7.29 15.98
CA LYS A 262 -20.46 -7.26 16.07
C LYS A 262 -21.04 -6.61 14.81
N ASP A 263 -22.07 -7.22 14.25
CA ASP A 263 -22.83 -6.66 13.13
C ASP A 263 -23.68 -5.50 13.67
N MET A 264 -23.45 -4.32 13.12
CA MET A 264 -24.07 -3.07 13.54
C MET A 264 -24.58 -2.35 12.29
N PRO A 265 -25.50 -1.39 12.44
CA PRO A 265 -25.86 -0.50 11.35
C PRO A 265 -24.59 0.07 10.67
N PRO A 266 -24.58 0.25 9.32
CA PRO A 266 -23.38 0.69 8.61
C PRO A 266 -22.77 1.99 9.16
N GLU A 267 -23.61 2.93 9.59
CA GLU A 267 -23.17 4.19 10.20
C GLU A 267 -22.45 3.96 11.54
N ASP A 268 -23.00 3.12 12.42
CA ASP A 268 -22.38 2.77 13.70
C ASP A 268 -21.07 2.01 13.51
N THR A 269 -21.04 1.08 12.55
CA THR A 269 -19.83 0.34 12.18
C THR A 269 -18.74 1.29 11.66
N TYR A 270 -19.12 2.23 10.81
CA TYR A 270 -18.21 3.23 10.27
C TYR A 270 -17.63 4.10 11.41
N ASN A 271 -18.48 4.64 12.28
CA ASN A 271 -18.08 5.49 13.40
C ASN A 271 -17.14 4.75 14.38
N PHE A 272 -17.44 3.49 14.67
CA PHE A 272 -16.57 2.63 15.50
C PHE A 272 -15.18 2.47 14.86
N LEU A 273 -15.12 2.07 13.59
CA LEU A 273 -13.86 1.83 12.89
C LEU A 273 -13.07 3.13 12.71
N GLU A 274 -13.73 4.22 12.35
CA GLU A 274 -13.10 5.54 12.20
C GLU A 274 -12.48 6.00 13.52
N SER A 275 -13.20 5.88 14.64
CA SER A 275 -12.70 6.21 15.98
C SER A 275 -11.51 5.34 16.39
N MET A 276 -11.58 4.03 16.11
CA MET A 276 -10.48 3.10 16.39
C MET A 276 -9.23 3.47 15.58
N PHE A 277 -9.37 3.69 14.27
CA PHE A 277 -8.25 4.05 13.40
C PHE A 277 -7.67 5.41 13.75
N GLU A 278 -8.50 6.43 14.06
CA GLU A 278 -7.99 7.76 14.42
C GLU A 278 -7.14 7.74 15.70
N LYS A 279 -7.47 6.89 16.68
CA LYS A 279 -6.63 6.68 17.88
C LYS A 279 -5.28 6.03 17.55
N LEU A 280 -5.23 5.21 16.51
CA LEU A 280 -4.03 4.52 16.07
C LEU A 280 -3.18 5.36 15.10
N SER A 281 -3.77 6.39 14.48
CA SER A 281 -3.15 7.24 13.45
C SER A 281 -1.92 8.02 13.90
N TYR A 282 -1.68 8.20 15.21
CA TYR A 282 -0.55 9.00 15.72
C TYR A 282 0.32 8.21 16.70
N PHE A 283 1.63 8.47 16.68
CA PHE A 283 2.52 7.98 17.74
C PHE A 283 2.39 8.85 18.99
N PRO A 284 2.41 8.28 20.20
CA PRO A 284 2.38 9.05 21.45
C PRO A 284 3.51 10.09 21.54
N GLU A 285 4.68 9.78 20.96
CA GLU A 285 5.90 10.58 21.07
C GLU A 285 6.20 11.44 19.82
N ASN A 286 5.48 11.25 18.71
CA ASN A 286 5.70 12.01 17.46
C ASN A 286 4.42 12.21 16.64
N TYR A 287 3.87 13.42 16.69
CA TYR A 287 2.64 13.80 15.98
C TYR A 287 2.85 14.24 14.52
N ASN A 288 4.08 14.26 14.01
CA ASN A 288 4.36 14.82 12.67
C ASN A 288 4.06 13.84 11.52
N TYR A 289 3.84 12.56 11.80
CA TYR A 289 3.50 11.56 10.79
C TYR A 289 2.19 10.87 11.15
N LYS A 290 1.19 11.01 10.27
CA LYS A 290 -0.12 10.40 10.43
C LYS A 290 -0.19 9.09 9.65
N ILE A 291 -0.51 8.01 10.34
CA ILE A 291 -0.74 6.69 9.77
C ILE A 291 -2.19 6.62 9.28
N TYR A 292 -2.40 6.00 8.11
CA TYR A 292 -3.72 5.79 7.54
C TYR A 292 -3.97 4.31 7.27
N TYR A 293 -5.24 3.92 7.19
CA TYR A 293 -5.64 2.52 7.05
C TYR A 293 -6.54 2.32 5.83
N ARG A 294 -6.59 1.09 5.29
CA ARG A 294 -7.65 0.65 4.38
C ARG A 294 -8.39 -0.50 5.03
N CYS A 295 -9.70 -0.40 5.16
CA CYS A 295 -10.54 -1.40 5.79
C CYS A 295 -11.69 -1.79 4.87
N GLY A 296 -11.82 -3.08 4.61
CA GLY A 296 -12.99 -3.69 3.97
C GLY A 296 -13.90 -4.30 5.02
N VAL A 297 -15.20 -4.03 4.92
CA VAL A 297 -16.22 -4.51 5.87
C VAL A 297 -17.24 -5.38 5.14
N VAL A 298 -17.51 -6.58 5.67
CA VAL A 298 -18.44 -7.54 5.08
C VAL A 298 -19.39 -8.09 6.14
N PRO A 299 -20.70 -7.84 6.05
CA PRO A 299 -21.67 -8.57 6.87
C PRO A 299 -21.60 -10.07 6.56
N MET A 300 -21.32 -10.91 7.55
CA MET A 300 -21.04 -12.34 7.31
C MET A 300 -22.24 -13.08 6.72
N GLN A 301 -23.47 -12.70 7.13
CA GLN A 301 -24.69 -13.27 6.56
C GLN A 301 -24.79 -13.06 5.05
N ARG A 302 -24.38 -11.89 4.54
CA ARG A 302 -24.52 -11.52 3.12
C ARG A 302 -23.56 -12.30 2.23
N ALA A 303 -22.31 -12.45 2.65
CA ALA A 303 -21.30 -13.16 1.87
C ALA A 303 -21.56 -14.68 1.79
N MET A 304 -22.03 -15.30 2.87
CA MET A 304 -22.33 -16.74 2.88
C MET A 304 -23.53 -17.11 1.98
N LEU A 305 -24.53 -16.23 1.85
CA LEU A 305 -25.69 -16.44 0.97
C LEU A 305 -25.33 -16.48 -0.53
N LEU A 306 -24.22 -15.86 -0.90
CA LEU A 306 -23.78 -15.71 -2.30
C LEU A 306 -22.76 -16.78 -2.71
N GLY A 307 -22.40 -17.70 -1.82
CA GLY A 307 -21.34 -18.70 -2.08
C GLY A 307 -19.94 -18.09 -2.15
N ASN A 308 -19.79 -16.80 -1.83
CA ASN A 308 -18.51 -16.11 -1.77
C ASN A 308 -17.83 -16.39 -0.42
N ARG A 309 -16.51 -16.63 -0.43
CA ARG A 309 -15.75 -16.69 0.82
C ARG A 309 -15.75 -15.29 1.44
N VAL A 310 -16.24 -15.16 2.66
CA VAL A 310 -16.29 -13.90 3.45
C VAL A 310 -14.94 -13.17 3.42
N ALA A 311 -13.85 -13.94 3.53
CA ALA A 311 -12.48 -13.43 3.45
C ALA A 311 -12.17 -12.71 2.12
N ASP A 312 -12.57 -13.29 1.01
CA ASP A 312 -12.30 -12.76 -0.34
C ASP A 312 -13.10 -11.48 -0.58
N ALA A 313 -14.36 -11.44 -0.12
CA ALA A 313 -15.18 -10.23 -0.13
C ALA A 313 -14.56 -9.11 0.71
N GLY A 314 -13.98 -9.44 1.86
CA GLY A 314 -13.36 -8.45 2.76
C GLY A 314 -12.08 -7.86 2.18
N LYS A 315 -11.20 -8.72 1.65
CA LYS A 315 -10.00 -8.28 0.91
C LYS A 315 -10.37 -7.46 -0.30
N LEU A 316 -11.46 -7.82 -0.98
CA LEU A 316 -11.92 -7.05 -2.10
C LEU A 316 -12.33 -5.62 -1.68
N ALA A 317 -13.25 -5.51 -0.73
CA ALA A 317 -13.71 -4.22 -0.25
C ALA A 317 -12.55 -3.35 0.25
N GLN A 318 -11.59 -3.94 0.97
CA GLN A 318 -10.37 -3.27 1.40
C GLN A 318 -9.57 -2.70 0.22
N SER A 319 -9.37 -3.49 -0.84
CA SER A 319 -8.57 -3.10 -2.01
C SER A 319 -9.14 -1.92 -2.82
N LEU A 320 -10.43 -1.64 -2.64
CA LEU A 320 -11.11 -0.49 -3.26
C LEU A 320 -10.82 0.82 -2.52
N GLY A 321 -10.41 0.77 -1.25
CA GLY A 321 -9.89 1.92 -0.53
C GLY A 321 -8.53 2.35 -1.07
N LYS A 322 -8.49 3.33 -1.98
CA LYS A 322 -7.25 3.76 -2.67
C LYS A 322 -6.87 5.22 -2.43
N ASN A 323 -7.62 5.95 -1.60
CA ASN A 323 -7.39 7.38 -1.45
C ASN A 323 -6.11 7.64 -0.65
N LEU A 324 -5.20 8.43 -1.19
CA LEU A 324 -4.00 8.85 -0.45
C LEU A 324 -4.38 9.89 0.62
N GLY A 325 -3.70 9.86 1.77
CA GLY A 325 -3.86 10.88 2.82
C GLY A 325 -5.14 10.81 3.66
N LYS A 326 -5.92 9.72 3.58
CA LYS A 326 -7.04 9.45 4.49
C LYS A 326 -7.21 7.97 4.78
N THR A 327 -7.89 7.64 5.87
CA THR A 327 -8.34 6.26 6.14
C THR A 327 -9.55 5.95 5.27
N ASP A 328 -9.55 4.79 4.61
CA ASP A 328 -10.68 4.32 3.80
C ASP A 328 -11.38 3.17 4.50
N ILE A 329 -12.70 3.30 4.72
CA ILE A 329 -13.57 2.22 5.19
C ILE A 329 -14.56 1.93 4.08
N THR A 330 -14.50 0.73 3.51
CA THR A 330 -15.31 0.34 2.36
C THR A 330 -16.18 -0.84 2.72
N PHE A 331 -17.51 -0.66 2.60
CA PHE A 331 -18.47 -1.74 2.81
C PHE A 331 -18.63 -2.55 1.53
N TYR A 332 -18.53 -3.87 1.64
CA TYR A 332 -18.78 -4.77 0.53
C TYR A 332 -20.23 -4.64 0.05
N THR A 333 -20.38 -4.54 -1.27
CA THR A 333 -21.66 -4.58 -1.96
C THR A 333 -21.58 -5.58 -3.10
N ASP A 334 -22.69 -6.19 -3.48
CA ASP A 334 -22.71 -7.22 -4.52
C ASP A 334 -22.24 -6.65 -5.88
N SER A 335 -22.55 -5.37 -6.14
CA SER A 335 -22.07 -4.63 -7.32
C SER A 335 -20.55 -4.58 -7.41
N MET A 336 -19.82 -4.55 -6.28
CA MET A 336 -18.34 -4.57 -6.32
C MET A 336 -17.79 -5.87 -6.91
N HIS A 337 -18.46 -7.00 -6.65
CA HIS A 337 -18.05 -8.29 -7.23
C HIS A 337 -18.36 -8.31 -8.74
N ASP A 338 -19.57 -7.88 -9.11
CA ASP A 338 -19.99 -7.80 -10.50
C ASP A 338 -19.08 -6.88 -11.33
N ASP A 339 -18.69 -5.73 -10.79
CA ASP A 339 -17.80 -4.76 -11.46
C ASP A 339 -16.43 -5.35 -11.78
N ILE A 340 -15.93 -6.29 -10.97
CA ILE A 340 -14.64 -6.94 -11.17
C ILE A 340 -14.74 -8.07 -12.16
N LEU A 341 -15.78 -8.89 -12.05
CA LEU A 341 -16.06 -9.91 -13.06
C LEU A 341 -16.19 -9.25 -14.43
N TRP A 342 -16.90 -8.11 -14.47
CA TRP A 342 -17.05 -7.32 -15.67
C TRP A 342 -15.72 -6.70 -16.14
N SER A 343 -14.93 -6.09 -15.25
CA SER A 343 -13.59 -5.58 -15.58
C SER A 343 -12.66 -6.65 -16.14
N ASN A 344 -12.66 -7.85 -15.55
CA ASN A 344 -11.87 -8.99 -16.03
C ASN A 344 -12.37 -9.47 -17.40
N HIS A 345 -13.69 -9.49 -17.60
CA HIS A 345 -14.27 -9.80 -18.91
C HIS A 345 -13.84 -8.77 -19.96
N ILE A 346 -13.94 -7.47 -19.68
CA ILE A 346 -13.47 -6.41 -20.59
C ILE A 346 -12.00 -6.64 -20.92
N LYS A 347 -11.15 -6.84 -19.90
CA LYS A 347 -9.71 -7.07 -20.07
C LYS A 347 -9.41 -8.25 -21.00
N ALA A 348 -10.16 -9.34 -20.89
CA ALA A 348 -9.96 -10.52 -21.72
C ALA A 348 -10.44 -10.33 -23.17
N TYR A 349 -11.35 -9.36 -23.42
CA TYR A 349 -12.06 -9.22 -24.70
C TYR A 349 -11.67 -7.97 -25.49
N VAL A 350 -11.11 -6.95 -24.84
CA VAL A 350 -10.88 -5.62 -25.42
C VAL A 350 -10.07 -5.64 -26.71
N ASP A 351 -8.98 -6.41 -26.78
CA ASP A 351 -8.13 -6.46 -27.97
C ASP A 351 -8.89 -7.06 -29.17
N SER A 352 -9.73 -8.06 -28.93
CA SER A 352 -10.60 -8.62 -29.96
C SER A 352 -11.68 -7.63 -30.39
N ALA A 353 -12.25 -6.87 -29.45
CA ALA A 353 -13.28 -5.88 -29.75
C ALA A 353 -12.73 -4.73 -30.61
N ILE A 354 -11.50 -4.28 -30.34
CA ILE A 354 -10.81 -3.29 -31.17
C ILE A 354 -10.56 -3.87 -32.58
N ALA A 355 -10.04 -5.10 -32.68
CA ALA A 355 -9.75 -5.74 -33.96
C ALA A 355 -11.01 -5.99 -34.82
N ASN A 356 -12.15 -6.20 -34.18
CA ASN A 356 -13.45 -6.42 -34.83
C ASN A 356 -14.24 -5.14 -35.08
N ASP A 357 -13.66 -3.97 -34.82
CA ASP A 357 -14.31 -2.65 -34.96
C ASP A 357 -15.63 -2.50 -34.17
N GLU A 358 -15.71 -3.10 -32.99
CA GLU A 358 -16.93 -3.09 -32.16
C GLU A 358 -17.20 -1.73 -31.47
N PHE A 359 -16.21 -0.86 -31.41
CA PHE A 359 -16.34 0.48 -30.88
C PHE A 359 -16.94 1.41 -31.95
N LEU A 360 -18.14 1.89 -31.69
CA LEU A 360 -18.91 2.77 -32.58
C LEU A 360 -18.89 4.20 -32.05
N VAL A 361 -18.97 5.17 -32.96
CA VAL A 361 -19.16 6.59 -32.60
C VAL A 361 -20.60 6.99 -32.89
N TYR A 362 -21.28 7.52 -31.88
CA TYR A 362 -22.56 8.20 -32.02
C TYR A 362 -22.30 9.70 -31.94
N LEU A 363 -23.09 10.50 -32.65
CA LEU A 363 -23.01 11.95 -32.61
C LEU A 363 -24.23 12.52 -31.91
N GLN A 364 -24.01 13.43 -30.98
CA GLN A 364 -25.06 14.26 -30.42
C GLN A 364 -24.96 15.69 -30.97
N PRO A 365 -25.94 16.15 -31.77
CA PRO A 365 -25.88 17.48 -32.38
C PRO A 365 -25.98 18.62 -31.34
N LYS A 366 -25.23 19.69 -31.61
CA LYS A 366 -25.22 20.96 -30.87
C LYS A 366 -25.96 22.02 -31.67
N PHE A 367 -26.85 22.79 -31.06
CA PHE A 367 -27.69 23.77 -31.74
C PHE A 367 -27.46 25.19 -31.21
N ASP A 368 -27.41 26.15 -32.14
CA ASP A 368 -27.53 27.56 -31.81
C ASP A 368 -28.94 27.84 -31.27
N ILE A 369 -29.04 28.29 -30.03
CA ILE A 369 -30.34 28.45 -29.34
C ILE A 369 -31.21 29.57 -29.95
N ASN A 370 -30.58 30.50 -30.69
CA ASN A 370 -31.28 31.64 -31.28
C ASN A 370 -31.87 31.28 -32.64
N THR A 371 -31.09 30.58 -33.47
CA THR A 371 -31.45 30.24 -34.84
C THR A 371 -31.98 28.82 -35.00
N GLU A 372 -31.84 27.97 -33.98
CA GLU A 372 -32.15 26.54 -33.98
C GLU A 372 -31.43 25.78 -35.11
N LYS A 373 -30.30 26.31 -35.57
CA LYS A 373 -29.45 25.67 -36.58
C LYS A 373 -28.33 24.89 -35.90
N ILE A 374 -27.94 23.79 -36.53
CA ILE A 374 -26.81 23.00 -36.08
C ILE A 374 -25.51 23.82 -36.10
N LYS A 375 -24.69 23.63 -35.07
CA LYS A 375 -23.39 24.29 -34.88
C LYS A 375 -22.24 23.30 -34.83
N GLY A 376 -22.51 22.05 -34.49
CA GLY A 376 -21.51 21.01 -34.28
C GLY A 376 -22.17 19.73 -33.77
N ALA A 377 -21.34 18.81 -33.31
CA ALA A 377 -21.79 17.64 -32.57
C ALA A 377 -20.74 17.22 -31.55
N GLU A 378 -21.14 16.43 -30.56
CA GLU A 378 -20.21 15.71 -29.69
C GLU A 378 -20.12 14.24 -30.11
N ALA A 379 -18.90 13.71 -30.18
CA ALA A 379 -18.63 12.30 -30.44
C ALA A 379 -18.67 11.49 -29.15
N LEU A 380 -19.63 10.57 -29.09
CA LEU A 380 -19.89 9.72 -27.94
C LEU A 380 -19.67 8.26 -28.33
N ILE A 381 -18.67 7.65 -27.70
CA ILE A 381 -18.34 6.25 -27.94
C ILE A 381 -19.48 5.32 -27.48
N ARG A 382 -19.68 4.23 -28.20
CA ARG A 382 -20.57 3.11 -27.86
C ARG A 382 -19.83 1.82 -28.13
N TRP A 383 -20.10 0.78 -27.36
CA TRP A 383 -19.50 -0.53 -27.62
C TRP A 383 -20.58 -1.51 -28.06
N ASN A 384 -20.55 -1.91 -29.33
CA ASN A 384 -21.38 -2.97 -29.88
C ASN A 384 -20.83 -4.35 -29.48
N TYR A 385 -20.98 -4.63 -28.20
CA TYR A 385 -20.41 -5.79 -27.54
C TYR A 385 -20.90 -7.09 -28.20
N LYS A 386 -19.94 -7.87 -28.74
CA LYS A 386 -20.19 -9.13 -29.45
C LYS A 386 -21.18 -9.00 -30.61
N ASN A 387 -21.37 -7.79 -31.15
CA ASN A 387 -22.36 -7.47 -32.18
C ASN A 387 -23.82 -7.81 -31.79
N GLN A 388 -24.14 -7.85 -30.49
CA GLN A 388 -25.46 -8.23 -29.98
C GLN A 388 -26.09 -7.14 -29.12
N GLU A 389 -25.28 -6.31 -28.47
CA GLU A 389 -25.73 -5.32 -27.49
C GLU A 389 -24.92 -4.03 -27.60
N ILE A 390 -25.59 -2.88 -27.58
CA ILE A 390 -24.93 -1.57 -27.53
C ILE A 390 -24.77 -1.15 -26.07
N LEU A 391 -23.54 -1.22 -25.57
CA LEU A 391 -23.20 -0.79 -24.21
C LEU A 391 -22.90 0.72 -24.17
N PRO A 392 -23.40 1.43 -23.15
CA PRO A 392 -23.07 2.84 -22.94
C PRO A 392 -21.66 3.00 -22.35
N PRO A 393 -21.02 4.19 -22.50
CA PRO A 393 -19.71 4.50 -21.94
C PRO A 393 -19.56 4.12 -20.46
N SER A 394 -20.58 4.41 -19.64
CA SER A 394 -20.57 4.14 -18.20
C SER A 394 -20.34 2.67 -17.83
N LYS A 395 -20.55 1.73 -18.76
CA LYS A 395 -20.25 0.31 -18.54
C LYS A 395 -18.79 -0.03 -18.77
N PHE A 396 -18.04 0.68 -19.60
CA PHE A 396 -16.68 0.25 -19.98
C PHE A 396 -15.60 1.30 -19.79
N ILE A 397 -15.91 2.59 -19.89
CA ILE A 397 -14.94 3.68 -19.67
C ILE A 397 -14.25 3.58 -18.30
N PRO A 398 -14.94 3.28 -17.17
CA PRO A 398 -14.27 3.16 -15.87
C PRO A 398 -13.17 2.10 -15.84
N PHE A 399 -13.28 1.04 -16.65
CA PHE A 399 -12.23 0.04 -16.79
C PHE A 399 -10.97 0.64 -17.43
N PHE A 400 -11.13 1.35 -18.54
CA PHE A 400 -10.02 1.96 -19.29
C PHE A 400 -9.31 3.07 -18.49
N GLU A 401 -10.07 3.87 -17.75
CA GLU A 401 -9.51 4.88 -16.85
C GLU A 401 -8.67 4.22 -15.75
N LYS A 402 -9.17 3.15 -15.14
CA LYS A 402 -8.52 2.42 -14.05
C LYS A 402 -7.27 1.65 -14.49
N ASP A 403 -7.30 1.07 -15.69
CA ASP A 403 -6.16 0.35 -16.28
C ASP A 403 -5.17 1.30 -16.96
N GLY A 404 -5.55 2.57 -17.16
CA GLY A 404 -4.71 3.59 -17.78
C GLY A 404 -4.67 3.54 -19.31
N SER A 405 -5.57 2.78 -19.94
CA SER A 405 -5.64 2.53 -21.39
C SER A 405 -6.76 3.32 -22.10
N ILE A 406 -7.29 4.35 -21.45
CA ILE A 406 -8.35 5.24 -21.98
C ILE A 406 -7.90 6.02 -23.23
N ASP A 407 -6.60 6.29 -23.35
CA ASP A 407 -5.99 6.91 -24.53
C ASP A 407 -6.27 6.15 -25.82
N LYS A 408 -6.34 4.81 -25.76
CA LYS A 408 -6.70 3.98 -26.91
C LYS A 408 -8.14 4.23 -27.39
N ILE A 409 -9.06 4.49 -26.47
CA ILE A 409 -10.46 4.78 -26.79
C ILE A 409 -10.58 6.17 -27.41
N ASP A 410 -9.90 7.16 -26.83
CA ASP A 410 -9.84 8.53 -27.36
C ASP A 410 -9.31 8.53 -28.81
N ASP A 411 -8.23 7.78 -29.08
CA ASP A 411 -7.67 7.61 -30.43
C ASP A 411 -8.68 6.96 -31.40
N ILE A 412 -9.37 5.89 -30.99
CA ILE A 412 -10.40 5.24 -31.82
C ILE A 412 -11.51 6.23 -32.19
N VAL A 413 -11.96 7.04 -31.23
CA VAL A 413 -12.99 8.07 -31.49
C VAL A 413 -12.46 9.10 -32.48
N LEU A 414 -11.25 9.63 -32.27
CA LEU A 414 -10.66 10.64 -33.16
C LEU A 414 -10.51 10.11 -34.59
N HIS A 415 -9.97 8.90 -34.76
CA HIS A 415 -9.85 8.25 -36.07
C HIS A 415 -11.20 8.14 -36.79
N LYS A 416 -12.25 7.71 -36.09
CA LYS A 416 -13.61 7.55 -36.66
C LYS A 416 -14.24 8.91 -37.01
N VAL A 417 -14.04 9.92 -36.18
CA VAL A 417 -14.50 11.29 -36.44
C VAL A 417 -13.78 11.88 -37.67
N CYS A 418 -12.45 11.77 -37.74
CA CYS A 418 -11.69 12.23 -38.89
C CYS A 418 -12.08 11.50 -40.18
N GLN A 419 -12.31 10.19 -40.10
CA GLN A 419 -12.80 9.40 -41.23
C GLN A 419 -14.19 9.88 -41.71
N ALA A 420 -15.11 10.16 -40.79
CA ALA A 420 -16.44 10.67 -41.12
C ALA A 420 -16.36 12.07 -41.77
N LEU A 421 -15.59 12.99 -41.18
CA LEU A 421 -15.38 14.34 -41.73
C LEU A 421 -14.75 14.30 -43.13
N LYS A 422 -13.76 13.44 -43.35
CA LYS A 422 -13.15 13.23 -44.66
C LYS A 422 -14.17 12.75 -45.68
N LYS A 423 -14.95 11.71 -45.33
CA LYS A 423 -16.02 11.18 -46.21
C LYS A 423 -17.01 12.29 -46.58
N TRP A 424 -17.49 13.06 -45.61
CA TRP A 424 -18.44 14.14 -45.85
C TRP A 424 -17.85 15.28 -46.68
N LYS A 425 -16.56 15.59 -46.51
CA LYS A 425 -15.81 16.55 -47.34
C LYS A 425 -15.78 16.09 -48.81
N GLU A 426 -15.45 14.81 -49.05
CA GLU A 426 -15.39 14.21 -50.39
C GLU A 426 -16.77 14.16 -51.08
N GLU A 427 -17.85 13.99 -50.29
CA GLU A 427 -19.24 14.00 -50.77
C GLU A 427 -19.82 15.42 -50.95
N GLY A 428 -19.08 16.47 -50.58
CA GLY A 428 -19.54 17.86 -50.69
C GLY A 428 -20.63 18.25 -49.69
N LYS A 429 -20.73 17.52 -48.57
CA LYS A 429 -21.66 17.79 -47.46
C LYS A 429 -21.18 18.97 -46.62
N PRO A 430 -22.10 19.65 -45.90
CA PRO A 430 -21.69 20.65 -44.91
C PRO A 430 -20.83 19.98 -43.83
N LEU A 431 -19.81 20.69 -43.35
CA LEU A 431 -18.94 20.23 -42.28
C LEU A 431 -19.14 21.11 -41.06
N TYR A 432 -19.33 20.48 -39.91
CA TYR A 432 -19.44 21.15 -38.62
C TYR A 432 -18.38 20.59 -37.66
N PRO A 433 -17.88 21.40 -36.71
CA PRO A 433 -16.97 20.91 -35.69
C PRO A 433 -17.56 19.73 -34.89
N ILE A 434 -16.73 18.73 -34.63
CA ILE A 434 -17.07 17.58 -33.80
C ILE A 434 -16.16 17.58 -32.57
N SER A 435 -16.78 17.54 -31.39
CA SER A 435 -16.07 17.49 -30.13
C SER A 435 -15.66 16.07 -29.79
N VAL A 436 -14.41 15.90 -29.35
CA VAL A 436 -13.79 14.64 -28.96
C VAL A 436 -13.15 14.81 -27.59
N ASN A 437 -13.46 13.90 -26.68
CA ASN A 437 -12.91 13.89 -25.33
C ASN A 437 -11.40 13.59 -25.33
N ILE A 438 -10.65 14.31 -24.49
CA ILE A 438 -9.26 14.01 -24.14
C ILE A 438 -9.20 13.60 -22.68
N SER A 439 -8.75 12.37 -22.42
CA SER A 439 -8.54 11.91 -21.06
C SER A 439 -7.38 12.61 -20.36
N ARG A 440 -7.48 12.69 -19.04
CA ARG A 440 -6.44 13.27 -18.16
C ARG A 440 -5.05 12.64 -18.38
N ASN A 441 -5.00 11.33 -18.63
CA ASN A 441 -3.74 10.62 -18.83
C ASN A 441 -3.03 11.06 -20.11
N GLN A 442 -3.78 11.36 -21.18
CA GLN A 442 -3.21 11.86 -22.42
C GLN A 442 -2.57 13.25 -22.24
N LEU A 443 -3.15 14.13 -21.42
CA LEU A 443 -2.62 15.48 -21.16
C LEU A 443 -1.20 15.50 -20.58
N TYR A 444 -0.76 14.41 -19.95
CA TYR A 444 0.61 14.27 -19.42
C TYR A 444 1.61 13.69 -20.44
N ASN A 445 1.14 13.27 -21.62
CA ASN A 445 2.02 12.77 -22.67
C ASN A 445 2.72 13.94 -23.36
N GLY A 446 4.05 14.01 -23.22
CA GLY A 446 4.86 15.07 -23.82
C GLY A 446 4.79 15.15 -25.36
N ASN A 447 4.30 14.12 -26.05
CA ASN A 447 4.12 14.11 -27.50
C ASN A 447 2.65 14.24 -27.95
N LEU A 448 1.70 14.52 -27.04
CA LEU A 448 0.27 14.53 -27.33
C LEU A 448 -0.08 15.40 -28.53
N ILE A 449 0.43 16.64 -28.56
CA ILE A 449 0.08 17.61 -29.60
C ILE A 449 0.44 17.06 -30.99
N ASN A 450 1.67 16.53 -31.17
CA ASN A 450 2.08 16.00 -32.47
C ASN A 450 1.28 14.75 -32.83
N HIS A 451 1.04 13.86 -31.87
CA HIS A 451 0.24 12.65 -32.08
C HIS A 451 -1.17 12.97 -32.61
N LEU A 452 -1.90 13.86 -31.92
CA LEU A 452 -3.24 14.28 -32.36
C LEU A 452 -3.21 14.97 -33.73
N THR A 453 -2.18 15.80 -33.97
CA THR A 453 -1.98 16.49 -35.25
C THR A 453 -1.78 15.48 -36.39
N GLU A 454 -0.89 14.50 -36.19
CA GLU A 454 -0.58 13.47 -37.17
C GLU A 454 -1.82 12.64 -37.54
N ILE A 455 -2.67 12.32 -36.55
CA ILE A 455 -3.94 11.63 -36.80
C ILE A 455 -4.81 12.49 -37.71
N VAL A 456 -5.10 13.74 -37.35
CA VAL A 456 -6.02 14.61 -38.11
C VAL A 456 -5.47 14.92 -39.51
N ASP A 457 -4.18 15.21 -39.64
CA ASP A 457 -3.48 15.45 -40.90
C ASP A 457 -3.55 14.23 -41.84
N SER A 458 -3.48 13.01 -41.30
CA SER A 458 -3.54 11.78 -42.11
C SER A 458 -4.87 11.61 -42.86
N TYR A 459 -5.94 12.27 -42.40
CA TYR A 459 -7.25 12.27 -43.05
C TYR A 459 -7.52 13.54 -43.89
N ASP A 460 -6.59 14.51 -43.95
CA ASP A 460 -6.77 15.80 -44.64
C ASP A 460 -8.03 16.56 -44.13
N VAL A 461 -8.22 16.55 -42.80
CA VAL A 461 -9.30 17.26 -42.11
C VAL A 461 -8.77 18.60 -41.59
N ASP A 462 -9.54 19.69 -41.78
CA ASP A 462 -9.20 20.98 -41.17
C ASP A 462 -9.28 20.88 -39.65
N HIS A 463 -8.20 21.25 -38.95
CA HIS A 463 -8.10 21.18 -37.49
C HIS A 463 -9.23 21.93 -36.77
N LYS A 464 -9.81 22.97 -37.39
CA LYS A 464 -10.94 23.72 -36.83
C LYS A 464 -12.24 22.92 -36.73
N LEU A 465 -12.31 21.77 -37.41
CA LEU A 465 -13.44 20.85 -37.33
C LEU A 465 -13.31 19.86 -36.17
N ILE A 466 -12.19 19.89 -35.42
CA ILE A 466 -11.99 19.08 -34.23
C ILE A 466 -11.96 20.01 -33.02
N ASP A 467 -12.84 19.72 -32.07
CA ASP A 467 -12.95 20.42 -30.80
C ASP A 467 -12.56 19.47 -29.67
N PHE A 468 -11.45 19.74 -29.01
CA PHE A 468 -10.96 18.88 -27.95
C PHE A 468 -11.59 19.26 -26.62
N GLU A 469 -12.24 18.28 -26.01
CA GLU A 469 -13.02 18.45 -24.81
C GLU A 469 -12.30 17.89 -23.59
N LEU A 470 -12.23 18.69 -22.52
CA LEU A 470 -11.56 18.32 -21.27
C LEU A 470 -12.48 18.55 -20.08
N THR A 471 -12.59 17.56 -19.20
CA THR A 471 -13.37 17.70 -17.97
C THR A 471 -12.68 18.61 -16.97
N GLU A 472 -13.47 19.29 -16.14
CA GLU A 472 -12.97 20.16 -15.08
C GLU A 472 -11.93 19.46 -14.17
N SER A 473 -12.19 18.20 -13.79
CA SER A 473 -11.33 17.42 -12.89
C SER A 473 -9.95 17.08 -13.48
N ALA A 474 -9.83 17.01 -14.82
CA ALA A 474 -8.57 16.71 -15.49
C ALA A 474 -7.52 17.81 -15.25
N THR A 475 -7.95 19.03 -14.89
CA THR A 475 -7.15 20.25 -15.00
C THR A 475 -6.29 20.63 -13.79
N TYR A 476 -6.39 19.90 -12.66
CA TYR A 476 -5.89 20.38 -11.36
C TYR A 476 -4.40 20.09 -11.03
N ASP A 477 -3.83 18.95 -11.41
CA ASP A 477 -2.55 18.48 -10.80
C ASP A 477 -1.28 19.15 -11.38
N ASN A 478 -1.31 19.74 -12.58
CA ASN A 478 -0.16 20.47 -13.15
C ASN A 478 -0.58 21.59 -14.13
N LYS A 479 -1.06 22.71 -13.56
CA LYS A 479 -1.58 23.88 -14.29
C LYS A 479 -0.68 24.36 -15.45
N LEU A 480 0.62 24.53 -15.21
CA LEU A 480 1.54 25.07 -16.22
C LEU A 480 1.72 24.14 -17.41
N HIS A 481 1.86 22.83 -17.16
CA HIS A 481 2.02 21.86 -18.23
C HIS A 481 0.79 21.81 -19.13
N MET A 482 -0.39 21.72 -18.53
CA MET A 482 -1.65 21.71 -19.25
C MET A 482 -1.86 22.98 -20.09
N ILE A 483 -1.62 24.18 -19.53
CA ILE A 483 -1.75 25.43 -20.29
C ILE A 483 -0.84 25.41 -21.53
N ASN A 484 0.38 24.87 -21.42
CA ASN A 484 1.28 24.73 -22.57
C ASN A 484 0.73 23.75 -23.63
N VAL A 485 0.13 22.63 -23.19
CA VAL A 485 -0.50 21.65 -24.08
C VAL A 485 -1.68 22.29 -24.82
N LEU A 486 -2.58 22.97 -24.11
CA LEU A 486 -3.75 23.63 -24.70
C LEU A 486 -3.33 24.74 -25.67
N ASN A 487 -2.35 25.58 -25.32
CA ASN A 487 -1.83 26.57 -26.27
C ASN A 487 -1.24 25.91 -27.51
N GLY A 488 -0.50 24.80 -27.36
CA GLY A 488 0.07 24.06 -28.50
C GLY A 488 -0.96 23.44 -29.44
N LEU A 489 -2.13 23.03 -28.92
CA LEU A 489 -3.28 22.60 -29.72
C LEU A 489 -3.92 23.81 -30.44
N ARG A 490 -4.11 24.92 -29.74
CA ARG A 490 -4.70 26.12 -30.33
C ARG A 490 -3.83 26.76 -31.40
N ASP A 491 -2.50 26.72 -31.25
CA ASP A 491 -1.53 27.17 -32.25
C ASP A 491 -1.64 26.36 -33.56
N ARG A 492 -2.20 25.16 -33.50
CA ARG A 492 -2.52 24.31 -34.65
C ARG A 492 -3.95 24.51 -35.16
N ASN A 493 -4.69 25.46 -34.62
CA ASN A 493 -6.09 25.78 -34.93
C ASN A 493 -7.13 24.74 -34.49
N PHE A 494 -6.80 23.87 -33.53
CA PHE A 494 -7.83 23.07 -32.86
C PHE A 494 -8.71 23.95 -31.97
N GLN A 495 -9.99 23.60 -31.86
CA GLN A 495 -10.87 24.20 -30.86
C GLN A 495 -10.71 23.48 -29.53
N ILE A 496 -10.97 24.20 -28.43
CA ILE A 496 -10.82 23.66 -27.08
C ILE A 496 -12.06 23.99 -26.26
N SER A 497 -12.66 22.97 -25.67
CA SER A 497 -13.85 23.08 -24.84
C SER A 497 -13.62 22.51 -23.46
N MET A 498 -14.17 23.17 -22.44
CA MET A 498 -14.20 22.66 -21.07
C MET A 498 -15.57 22.06 -20.76
N ASP A 499 -15.56 20.82 -20.31
CA ASP A 499 -16.74 20.03 -19.95
C ASP A 499 -17.01 19.96 -18.44
N ASP A 500 -18.25 19.62 -18.10
CA ASP A 500 -18.74 19.43 -16.73
C ASP A 500 -18.54 20.64 -15.79
N PHE A 501 -18.50 21.87 -16.33
CA PHE A 501 -18.14 23.05 -15.54
C PHE A 501 -19.12 23.33 -14.39
N GLY A 502 -18.59 23.43 -13.17
CA GLY A 502 -19.29 23.76 -11.94
C GLY A 502 -19.54 22.57 -11.01
N THR A 503 -19.20 21.35 -11.44
CA THR A 503 -19.31 20.13 -10.61
C THR A 503 -18.07 19.89 -9.75
N GLY A 504 -16.93 20.52 -10.09
CA GLY A 504 -15.66 20.39 -9.39
C GLY A 504 -15.25 21.61 -8.54
N TYR A 505 -14.01 21.57 -8.05
CA TYR A 505 -13.38 22.65 -7.29
C TYR A 505 -12.56 23.60 -8.18
N SER A 506 -13.10 24.03 -9.32
CA SER A 506 -12.41 24.99 -10.17
C SER A 506 -12.08 26.26 -9.41
N SER A 507 -10.78 26.56 -9.34
CA SER A 507 -10.37 27.92 -9.07
C SER A 507 -10.73 28.75 -10.29
N LEU A 508 -11.58 29.78 -10.14
CA LEU A 508 -11.84 30.76 -11.19
C LEU A 508 -10.54 31.35 -11.80
N SER A 509 -9.44 31.33 -11.04
CA SER A 509 -8.10 31.69 -11.50
C SER A 509 -7.50 30.77 -12.57
N LEU A 510 -8.09 29.60 -12.79
CA LEU A 510 -7.65 28.65 -13.81
C LEU A 510 -8.24 29.02 -15.17
N LEU A 511 -9.52 29.37 -15.21
CA LEU A 511 -10.23 29.80 -16.41
C LEU A 511 -9.59 31.03 -17.08
N THR A 512 -9.01 31.93 -16.30
CA THR A 512 -8.38 33.15 -16.83
C THR A 512 -7.13 32.88 -17.65
N ASP A 513 -6.45 31.76 -17.41
CA ASP A 513 -5.19 31.42 -18.08
C ASP A 513 -5.37 30.37 -19.19
N MET A 514 -6.54 29.73 -19.26
CA MET A 514 -6.81 28.67 -20.23
C MET A 514 -7.28 29.24 -21.58
N PRO A 515 -6.73 28.74 -22.69
CA PRO A 515 -7.08 29.23 -24.01
C PRO A 515 -8.33 28.49 -24.57
N LEU A 516 -9.46 28.59 -23.86
CA LEU A 516 -10.71 27.93 -24.23
C LEU A 516 -11.49 28.69 -25.31
N ASP A 517 -12.24 27.96 -26.12
CA ASP A 517 -13.24 28.50 -27.07
C ASP A 517 -14.67 28.35 -26.51
N THR A 518 -14.96 27.23 -25.84
CA THR A 518 -16.29 26.93 -25.30
C THR A 518 -16.24 26.52 -23.83
N LEU A 519 -17.23 26.97 -23.06
CA LEU A 519 -17.49 26.51 -21.69
C LEU A 519 -18.84 25.78 -21.67
N LYS A 520 -18.82 24.48 -21.35
CA LYS A 520 -20.02 23.62 -21.26
C LYS A 520 -20.53 23.60 -19.82
N ILE A 521 -21.78 24.00 -19.62
CA ILE A 521 -22.47 23.97 -18.33
C ILE A 521 -23.03 22.57 -18.12
N ASP A 522 -22.62 21.93 -17.04
CA ASP A 522 -23.06 20.58 -16.69
C ASP A 522 -24.59 20.49 -16.54
N LYS A 523 -25.13 19.33 -16.91
CA LYS A 523 -26.54 19.02 -16.85
C LYS A 523 -27.14 19.20 -15.44
N SER A 524 -26.39 18.95 -14.36
CA SER A 524 -26.93 19.09 -13.00
C SER A 524 -27.39 20.51 -12.67
N PHE A 525 -26.83 21.53 -13.35
CA PHE A 525 -27.32 22.89 -13.27
C PHE A 525 -28.59 23.08 -14.11
N VAL A 526 -28.64 22.50 -15.31
CA VAL A 526 -29.74 22.65 -16.27
C VAL A 526 -31.01 21.91 -15.83
N ASP A 527 -30.89 20.78 -15.12
CA ASP A 527 -32.01 19.90 -14.73
C ASP A 527 -33.14 20.64 -14.00
N TYR A 528 -32.82 21.67 -13.22
CA TYR A 528 -33.80 22.42 -12.43
C TYR A 528 -34.36 23.67 -13.13
N VAL A 529 -33.72 24.14 -14.21
CA VAL A 529 -34.03 25.42 -14.86
C VAL A 529 -35.36 25.37 -15.59
N GLY A 530 -36.24 26.36 -15.42
CA GLY A 530 -37.53 26.38 -16.10
C GLY A 530 -38.50 25.27 -15.66
N THR A 531 -38.23 24.61 -14.54
CA THR A 531 -39.09 23.57 -13.95
C THR A 531 -39.85 24.09 -12.72
N ASN A 532 -40.81 23.32 -12.21
CA ASN A 532 -41.48 23.62 -10.94
C ASN A 532 -40.59 23.45 -9.70
N LEU A 533 -39.39 22.87 -9.86
CA LEU A 533 -38.38 22.69 -8.83
C LEU A 533 -37.29 23.79 -8.91
N GLU A 534 -37.44 24.75 -9.81
CA GLU A 534 -36.54 25.90 -9.94
C GLU A 534 -36.47 26.67 -8.62
N SER A 535 -35.25 27.00 -8.20
CA SER A 535 -35.00 27.93 -7.09
C SER A 535 -34.25 29.16 -7.60
N ASP A 536 -34.48 30.31 -6.96
CA ASP A 536 -33.76 31.56 -7.30
C ASP A 536 -32.24 31.37 -7.24
N LYS A 537 -31.75 30.49 -6.35
CA LYS A 537 -30.33 30.16 -6.24
C LYS A 537 -29.80 29.45 -7.49
N ASN A 538 -30.51 28.43 -7.98
CA ASN A 538 -30.10 27.67 -9.16
C ASN A 538 -30.00 28.59 -10.40
N VAL A 539 -31.01 29.43 -10.62
CA VAL A 539 -31.03 30.39 -11.73
C VAL A 539 -29.91 31.42 -11.59
N THR A 540 -29.65 31.90 -10.37
CA THR A 540 -28.58 32.88 -10.11
C THR A 540 -27.22 32.32 -10.46
N VAL A 541 -26.91 31.08 -10.06
CA VAL A 541 -25.62 30.44 -10.37
C VAL A 541 -25.41 30.34 -11.88
N ILE A 542 -26.38 29.80 -12.60
CA ILE A 542 -26.28 29.61 -14.06
C ILE A 542 -26.15 30.93 -14.80
N LYS A 543 -26.95 31.93 -14.41
CA LYS A 543 -26.85 33.28 -14.97
C LYS A 543 -25.43 33.85 -14.84
N HIS A 544 -24.78 33.64 -13.69
CA HIS A 544 -23.42 34.11 -13.47
C HIS A 544 -22.38 33.29 -14.23
N ILE A 545 -22.57 31.98 -14.39
CA ILE A 545 -21.70 31.15 -15.23
C ILE A 545 -21.79 31.60 -16.70
N ILE A 546 -22.99 31.82 -17.23
CA ILE A 546 -23.20 32.31 -18.60
C ILE A 546 -22.55 33.69 -18.77
N ALA A 547 -22.75 34.60 -17.82
CA ALA A 547 -22.15 35.93 -17.87
C ALA A 547 -20.61 35.86 -17.84
N LEU A 548 -20.04 35.01 -16.98
CA LEU A 548 -18.59 34.80 -16.88
C LEU A 548 -18.01 34.28 -18.20
N ALA A 549 -18.61 33.23 -18.78
CA ALA A 549 -18.16 32.68 -20.07
C ALA A 549 -18.11 33.79 -21.13
N LYS A 550 -19.18 34.58 -21.23
CA LYS A 550 -19.27 35.69 -22.17
C LYS A 550 -18.24 36.79 -21.92
N GLU A 551 -18.00 37.16 -20.66
CA GLU A 551 -16.99 38.17 -20.29
C GLU A 551 -15.56 37.70 -20.57
N LEU A 552 -15.31 36.39 -20.51
CA LEU A 552 -14.05 35.75 -20.90
C LEU A 552 -13.94 35.50 -22.42
N ASN A 553 -14.97 35.83 -23.20
CA ASN A 553 -15.11 35.58 -24.64
C ASN A 553 -15.16 34.10 -25.03
N PHE A 554 -15.70 33.26 -24.15
CA PHE A 554 -16.02 31.87 -24.45
C PHE A 554 -17.47 31.76 -24.92
N THR A 555 -17.72 30.86 -25.86
CA THR A 555 -19.09 30.45 -26.19
C THR A 555 -19.63 29.62 -25.03
N CYS A 556 -20.82 29.98 -24.54
CA CYS A 556 -21.49 29.20 -23.51
C CYS A 556 -22.40 28.15 -24.14
N LEU A 557 -22.15 26.87 -23.79
CA LEU A 557 -22.96 25.72 -24.19
C LEU A 557 -23.65 25.14 -22.96
N ALA A 558 -24.96 24.93 -22.99
CA ALA A 558 -25.68 24.26 -21.91
C ALA A 558 -26.01 22.81 -22.28
N GLU A 559 -25.70 21.88 -21.37
CA GLU A 559 -25.87 20.46 -21.57
C GLU A 559 -27.15 19.91 -20.94
N GLY A 560 -27.66 18.82 -21.52
CA GLY A 560 -28.76 18.07 -20.92
C GLY A 560 -30.10 18.80 -20.92
N ALA A 561 -30.34 19.77 -21.80
CA ALA A 561 -31.67 20.37 -21.96
C ALA A 561 -32.64 19.34 -22.59
N GLU A 562 -33.64 18.91 -21.83
CA GLU A 562 -34.62 17.89 -22.22
C GLU A 562 -36.00 18.49 -22.53
N GLU A 563 -36.32 19.63 -21.93
CA GLU A 563 -37.62 20.28 -22.06
C GLU A 563 -37.57 21.65 -22.75
N LYS A 564 -38.67 22.03 -23.38
CA LYS A 564 -38.79 23.33 -24.05
C LYS A 564 -38.62 24.51 -23.07
N THR A 565 -39.15 24.38 -21.86
CA THR A 565 -39.08 25.41 -20.82
C THR A 565 -37.64 25.67 -20.37
N GLN A 566 -36.81 24.63 -20.26
CA GLN A 566 -35.36 24.75 -20.03
C GLN A 566 -34.70 25.57 -21.13
N VAL A 567 -34.97 25.23 -22.40
CA VAL A 567 -34.42 25.95 -23.57
C VAL A 567 -34.85 27.42 -23.59
N GLU A 568 -36.14 27.70 -23.41
CA GLU A 568 -36.66 29.08 -23.35
C GLU A 568 -35.97 29.88 -22.22
N LYS A 569 -35.78 29.26 -21.06
CA LYS A 569 -35.14 29.91 -19.92
C LYS A 569 -33.64 30.15 -20.13
N LEU A 570 -32.91 29.18 -20.67
CA LEU A 570 -31.49 29.33 -21.02
C LEU A 570 -31.28 30.42 -22.07
N LYS A 571 -32.23 30.56 -23.01
CA LYS A 571 -32.26 31.64 -24.01
C LYS A 571 -32.44 33.01 -23.36
N GLU A 572 -33.35 33.13 -22.39
CA GLU A 572 -33.52 34.37 -21.60
C GLU A 572 -32.24 34.76 -20.84
N LEU A 573 -31.51 33.76 -20.32
CA LEU A 573 -30.27 33.97 -19.58
C LEU A 573 -29.08 34.30 -20.48
N GLY A 574 -29.23 34.16 -21.81
CA GLY A 574 -28.21 34.52 -22.80
C GLY A 574 -27.21 33.41 -23.12
N CYS A 575 -27.56 32.15 -22.88
CA CYS A 575 -26.80 31.01 -23.41
C CYS A 575 -26.79 31.06 -24.95
N GLU A 576 -25.76 30.48 -25.59
CA GLU A 576 -25.57 30.58 -27.05
C GLU A 576 -25.84 29.24 -27.76
N VAL A 577 -25.38 28.14 -27.16
CA VAL A 577 -25.47 26.79 -27.73
C VAL A 577 -26.14 25.85 -26.73
N ILE A 578 -26.95 24.93 -27.23
CA ILE A 578 -27.55 23.87 -26.43
C ILE A 578 -27.24 22.50 -27.02
N GLN A 579 -26.97 21.55 -26.14
CA GLN A 579 -26.96 20.12 -26.42
C GLN A 579 -27.90 19.42 -25.44
N GLY A 580 -28.80 18.58 -25.95
CA GLY A 580 -29.73 17.87 -25.08
C GLY A 580 -30.85 17.16 -25.82
N TYR A 581 -31.58 16.32 -25.09
CA TYR A 581 -32.61 15.45 -25.65
C TYR A 581 -33.82 16.19 -26.20
N TYR A 582 -34.01 17.46 -25.84
CA TYR A 582 -35.00 18.32 -26.48
C TYR A 582 -34.84 18.36 -28.00
N TYR A 583 -33.59 18.48 -28.47
CA TYR A 583 -33.28 18.49 -29.89
C TYR A 583 -33.00 17.08 -30.42
N SER A 584 -32.07 16.37 -29.80
CA SER A 584 -31.73 15.01 -30.22
C SER A 584 -30.97 14.23 -29.16
N LYS A 585 -31.21 12.93 -29.14
CA LYS A 585 -30.34 11.98 -28.43
C LYS A 585 -29.07 11.74 -29.25
N PRO A 586 -28.01 11.17 -28.65
CA PRO A 586 -26.91 10.63 -29.42
C PRO A 586 -27.42 9.60 -30.44
N ILE A 587 -27.09 9.78 -31.71
CA ILE A 587 -27.52 8.91 -32.82
C ILE A 587 -26.31 8.36 -33.59
N PRO A 588 -26.44 7.21 -34.28
CA PRO A 588 -25.37 6.68 -35.12
C PRO A 588 -24.90 7.67 -36.18
N LEU A 589 -23.63 7.56 -36.62
CA LEU A 589 -23.05 8.40 -37.66
C LEU A 589 -23.88 8.42 -38.95
N GLU A 590 -24.40 7.26 -39.41
CA GLU A 590 -25.21 7.21 -40.63
C GLU A 590 -26.55 7.94 -40.48
N GLU A 591 -27.12 7.91 -39.27
CA GLU A 591 -28.37 8.61 -38.98
C GLU A 591 -28.15 10.12 -38.89
N TYR A 592 -27.05 10.55 -38.25
CA TYR A 592 -26.65 11.96 -38.20
C TYR A 592 -26.46 12.52 -39.61
N GLU A 593 -25.73 11.79 -40.46
CA GLU A 593 -25.50 12.14 -41.86
C GLU A 593 -26.80 12.32 -42.64
N LYS A 594 -27.84 11.54 -42.35
CA LYS A 594 -29.12 11.62 -43.05
C LYS A 594 -30.00 12.77 -42.59
N ILE A 595 -29.92 13.14 -41.30
CA ILE A 595 -30.81 14.12 -40.68
C ILE A 595 -30.24 15.54 -40.80
N TYR A 596 -28.92 15.70 -40.68
CA TYR A 596 -28.28 17.01 -40.47
C TYR A 596 -27.32 17.47 -41.57
N LEU A 597 -26.94 16.60 -42.51
CA LEU A 597 -26.03 16.91 -43.63
C LEU A 597 -26.76 16.78 -44.97
#